data_AF-A0A497ZT98-F1
#
_entry.id   AF-A0A497ZT98-F1
#
_cell.length_a   1.000
_cell.length_b   1.000
_cell.length_c   1.000
_cell.angle_alpha   90.00
_cell.angle_beta   90.00
_cell.angle_gamma   90.00
#
_symmetry.space_group_name_H-M   'P 1'
#
loop_
_entity.id
_entity.type
_entity.pdbx_description
1 polymer ?
#
loop_
_entity_poly.entity_id
_entity_poly.type
_entity_poly.pdbx_seq_one_letter_code
_entity_poly.pdbx_strand_id
1 'polypeptide(L)'
;MTVALDQKRFAAILVMDVVGYSQLIEADELGTVRAVRSLRNRIILPALEASGGRLVKTMGDGFLAEFGTADAAMISALEIQNACVEQARAAPVDRRLFLRIGAHIGNVIIEGEDILGDGVNIAARLEGLAHPSGIAASTEFAHALQKGLVAHLDQDGQHTVKNISRSLTVWRWAADRELQHTEPNQSFSPPTVAVLAFLDHAPDPDQSFFAEGLAEDIISALQHMGRLPVIASASSLIIDPALSPQDAARVLGARYLVKGTVRRAGKRIRVTVELIEGDTGHSLWSEKYDRDFKDLFGIQDDITLRVVTALDVELVEGEIDRLRQQRPLHLGAWELYLRGMANLRNAALQDLKEAQRDFCAAIDIEPDYGEAWAALGWAYLKEYGFGLSKNRDTALENGFDAARKALSLSKKSPFAHYVMSTAYVWRGEKELSLNELEHAIRLNPYFTRARVAYHNRKELADPSQGLEAAEEIRKALALSPREPDRAFYFWSIARINLVAGEAFDALDWADRAVSTRPTDANMVFRRAICLAALDRVDDASKALVTCEQLSPGSVARLSKWCPYEDERDDILFSGLVRHGLIDRS
;
A
#
# COMPACT_ATOMS: atom_id res chain seq x y z
N MET A 1 38.22 -47.31 -11.49
CA MET A 1 37.03 -46.48 -11.21
C MET A 1 36.91 -45.48 -12.34
N THR A 2 36.06 -45.78 -13.31
CA THR A 2 35.84 -44.95 -14.49
C THR A 2 34.79 -43.92 -14.11
N VAL A 3 35.17 -42.64 -14.07
CA VAL A 3 34.25 -41.51 -13.87
C VAL A 3 33.27 -41.53 -15.05
N ALA A 4 31.98 -41.72 -14.77
CA ALA A 4 30.94 -41.61 -15.78
C ALA A 4 30.95 -40.17 -16.31
N LEU A 5 31.19 -40.01 -17.61
CA LEU A 5 31.03 -38.73 -18.29
C LEU A 5 29.55 -38.34 -18.21
N ASP A 6 29.26 -37.23 -17.54
CA ASP A 6 27.95 -36.56 -17.56
C ASP A 6 27.47 -36.43 -19.01
N GLN A 7 26.37 -37.11 -19.35
CA GLN A 7 25.83 -37.12 -20.70
C GLN A 7 25.14 -35.77 -20.98
N LYS A 8 25.81 -34.92 -21.76
CA LYS A 8 25.19 -33.72 -22.34
C LYS A 8 24.18 -34.14 -23.39
N ARG A 9 22.95 -33.63 -23.29
CA ARG A 9 21.86 -33.87 -24.24
C ARG A 9 21.31 -32.54 -24.73
N PHE A 10 20.94 -32.49 -25.99
CA PHE A 10 20.21 -31.35 -26.56
C PHE A 10 18.70 -31.58 -26.35
N ALA A 11 18.03 -30.64 -25.69
CA ALA A 11 16.62 -30.77 -25.33
C ALA A 11 15.92 -29.42 -25.36
N ALA A 12 14.61 -29.45 -25.62
CA ALA A 12 13.73 -28.31 -25.39
C ALA A 12 13.21 -28.35 -23.96
N ILE A 13 13.18 -27.19 -23.30
CA ILE A 13 12.94 -27.04 -21.88
C ILE A 13 11.79 -26.05 -21.70
N LEU A 14 10.81 -26.43 -20.89
CA LEU A 14 9.80 -25.52 -20.38
C LEU A 14 9.99 -25.36 -18.87
N VAL A 15 10.10 -24.10 -18.44
CA VAL A 15 9.95 -23.73 -17.03
C VAL A 15 8.61 -23.04 -16.89
N MET A 16 7.78 -23.53 -15.98
CA MET A 16 6.45 -22.99 -15.74
C MET A 16 6.34 -22.57 -14.28
N ASP A 17 5.68 -21.46 -14.00
CA ASP A 17 5.49 -20.97 -12.63
C ASP A 17 4.07 -20.43 -12.41
N VAL A 18 3.54 -20.64 -11.20
CA VAL A 18 2.19 -20.16 -10.83
C VAL A 18 2.27 -18.70 -10.42
N VAL A 19 1.56 -17.85 -11.16
CA VAL A 19 1.55 -16.41 -10.89
C VAL A 19 0.96 -16.11 -9.52
N GLY A 20 1.72 -15.39 -8.68
CA GLY A 20 1.26 -14.92 -7.38
C GLY A 20 1.14 -15.98 -6.30
N TYR A 21 1.80 -17.14 -6.46
CA TYR A 21 1.68 -18.28 -5.54
C TYR A 21 1.87 -17.93 -4.06
N SER A 22 2.87 -17.11 -3.70
CA SER A 22 3.09 -16.73 -2.30
C SER A 22 1.89 -15.99 -1.67
N GLN A 23 1.20 -15.16 -2.45
CA GLN A 23 0.00 -14.44 -2.00
C GLN A 23 -1.20 -15.39 -1.88
N LEU A 24 -1.33 -16.33 -2.82
CA LEU A 24 -2.37 -17.37 -2.77
C LEU A 24 -2.21 -18.29 -1.56
N ILE A 25 -0.96 -18.62 -1.19
CA ILE A 25 -0.65 -19.38 0.03
C ILE A 25 -0.96 -18.59 1.30
N GLU A 26 -0.65 -17.29 1.34
CA GLU A 26 -1.00 -16.42 2.48
C GLU A 26 -2.51 -16.31 2.68
N ALA A 27 -3.28 -16.29 1.59
CA ALA A 27 -4.74 -16.19 1.63
C ALA A 27 -5.45 -17.52 1.95
N ASP A 28 -5.02 -18.63 1.36
CA ASP A 28 -5.58 -19.98 1.60
C ASP A 28 -4.53 -21.06 1.28
N GLU A 29 -3.71 -21.40 2.28
CA GLU A 29 -2.63 -22.38 2.14
C GLU A 29 -3.14 -23.74 1.63
N LEU A 30 -4.19 -24.29 2.25
CA LEU A 30 -4.71 -25.63 1.93
C LEU A 30 -5.44 -25.66 0.59
N GLY A 31 -6.21 -24.63 0.26
CA GLY A 31 -6.89 -24.50 -1.03
C GLY A 31 -5.91 -24.32 -2.18
N THR A 32 -4.90 -23.48 -2.01
CA THR A 32 -3.87 -23.21 -3.03
C THR A 32 -3.05 -24.46 -3.33
N VAL A 33 -2.59 -25.19 -2.30
CA VAL A 33 -1.86 -26.46 -2.50
C VAL A 33 -2.72 -27.50 -3.24
N ARG A 34 -4.03 -27.58 -2.96
CA ARG A 34 -4.95 -28.47 -3.69
C ARG A 34 -5.15 -28.03 -5.13
N ALA A 35 -5.28 -26.73 -5.37
CA ALA A 35 -5.50 -26.17 -6.69
C ALA A 35 -4.27 -26.37 -7.60
N VAL A 36 -3.06 -26.12 -7.09
CA VAL A 36 -1.80 -26.39 -7.82
C VAL A 36 -1.61 -27.88 -8.09
N ARG A 37 -1.96 -28.75 -7.13
CA ARG A 37 -1.94 -30.21 -7.35
C ARG A 37 -2.93 -30.64 -8.44
N SER A 38 -4.11 -30.03 -8.47
CA SER A 38 -5.12 -30.27 -9.50
C SER A 38 -4.65 -29.80 -10.87
N LEU A 39 -4.10 -28.58 -10.95
CA LEU A 39 -3.48 -28.03 -12.16
C LEU A 39 -2.41 -28.98 -12.72
N ARG A 40 -1.50 -29.44 -11.87
CA ARG A 40 -0.46 -30.40 -12.25
C ARG A 40 -1.04 -31.69 -12.83
N ASN A 41 -2.00 -32.30 -12.13
CA ASN A 41 -2.49 -33.63 -12.49
C ASN A 41 -3.51 -33.63 -13.65
N ARG A 42 -4.26 -32.53 -13.83
CA ARG A 42 -5.35 -32.46 -14.81
C ARG A 42 -5.00 -31.72 -16.09
N ILE A 43 -4.02 -30.81 -16.04
CA ILE A 43 -3.62 -29.99 -17.20
C ILE A 43 -2.18 -30.30 -17.59
N ILE A 44 -1.23 -30.09 -16.68
CA ILE A 44 0.20 -30.14 -17.02
C ILE A 44 0.61 -31.56 -17.44
N LEU A 45 0.43 -32.57 -16.58
CA LEU A 45 0.86 -33.94 -16.89
C LEU A 45 0.23 -34.50 -18.18
N PRO A 46 -1.10 -34.39 -18.41
CA PRO A 46 -1.70 -34.86 -19.66
C PRO A 46 -1.17 -34.16 -20.91
N ALA A 47 -0.96 -32.83 -20.87
CA ALA A 47 -0.44 -32.08 -22.01
C ALA A 47 1.03 -32.40 -22.30
N LEU A 48 1.83 -32.66 -21.26
CA LEU A 48 3.21 -33.14 -21.44
C LEU A 48 3.22 -34.53 -22.09
N GLU A 49 2.43 -35.47 -21.57
CA GLU A 49 2.34 -36.84 -22.10
C GLU A 49 1.87 -36.88 -23.56
N ALA A 50 0.83 -36.09 -23.91
CA ALA A 50 0.30 -36.01 -25.27
C ALA A 50 1.33 -35.53 -26.30
N SER A 51 2.24 -34.64 -25.89
CA SER A 51 3.31 -34.11 -26.73
C SER A 51 4.65 -34.86 -26.58
N GLY A 52 4.67 -35.99 -25.85
CA GLY A 52 5.90 -36.76 -25.60
C GLY A 52 6.94 -36.04 -24.72
N GLY A 53 6.50 -35.07 -23.93
CA GLY A 53 7.29 -34.39 -22.91
C GLY A 53 7.34 -35.15 -21.59
N ARG A 54 8.34 -34.83 -20.77
CA ARG A 54 8.54 -35.41 -19.43
C ARG A 54 8.64 -34.30 -18.40
N LEU A 55 7.84 -34.38 -17.34
CA LEU A 55 8.04 -33.54 -16.15
C LEU A 55 9.29 -34.04 -15.41
N VAL A 56 10.31 -33.18 -15.31
CA VAL A 56 11.58 -33.50 -14.65
C VAL A 56 11.44 -33.34 -13.13
N LYS A 57 10.96 -32.18 -12.68
CA LYS A 57 10.77 -31.90 -11.25
C LYS A 57 9.75 -30.78 -11.01
N THR A 58 9.30 -30.73 -9.76
CA THR A 58 8.50 -29.64 -9.20
C THR A 58 9.36 -28.82 -8.22
N MET A 59 9.29 -27.50 -8.31
CA MET A 59 10.05 -26.56 -7.49
C MET A 59 9.08 -25.72 -6.65
N GLY A 60 8.28 -26.39 -5.80
CA GLY A 60 7.15 -25.75 -5.12
C GLY A 60 5.98 -25.54 -6.08
N ASP A 61 5.81 -24.31 -6.50
CA ASP A 61 4.86 -23.80 -7.50
C ASP A 61 5.40 -23.84 -8.94
N GLY A 62 6.70 -24.00 -9.10
CA GLY A 62 7.33 -24.16 -10.40
C GLY A 62 7.32 -25.60 -10.93
N PHE A 63 7.30 -25.75 -12.25
CA PHE A 63 7.39 -27.02 -12.97
C PHE A 63 8.48 -26.95 -14.03
N LEU A 64 9.36 -27.96 -14.07
CA LEU A 64 10.38 -28.10 -15.10
C LEU A 64 10.06 -29.31 -15.97
N ALA A 65 9.92 -29.11 -17.27
CA ALA A 65 9.66 -30.17 -18.24
C ALA A 65 10.67 -30.15 -19.39
N GLU A 66 10.94 -31.33 -19.94
CA GLU A 66 11.81 -31.51 -21.11
C GLU A 66 11.09 -32.19 -22.27
N PHE A 67 11.55 -31.90 -23.48
CA PHE A 67 11.04 -32.44 -24.74
C PHE A 67 12.17 -32.74 -25.70
N GLY A 68 11.93 -33.71 -26.59
CA GLY A 68 12.87 -34.02 -27.67
C GLY A 68 12.95 -32.96 -28.77
N THR A 69 11.94 -32.09 -28.91
CA THR A 69 11.88 -31.06 -29.98
C THR A 69 11.21 -29.78 -29.48
N ALA A 70 11.53 -28.64 -30.11
CA ALA A 70 10.89 -27.35 -29.82
C ALA A 70 9.40 -27.35 -30.20
N ASP A 71 9.03 -28.00 -31.31
CA ASP A 71 7.63 -28.10 -31.76
C ASP A 71 6.75 -28.77 -30.70
N ALA A 72 7.19 -29.91 -30.17
CA ALA A 72 6.47 -30.64 -29.13
C ALA A 72 6.33 -29.80 -27.84
N ALA A 73 7.40 -29.10 -27.45
CA ALA A 73 7.35 -28.19 -26.31
C ALA A 73 6.36 -27.03 -26.53
N MET A 74 6.34 -26.42 -27.71
CA MET A 74 5.44 -25.32 -28.02
C MET A 74 3.97 -25.76 -28.08
N ILE A 75 3.68 -26.91 -28.68
CA ILE A 75 2.32 -27.48 -28.71
C ILE A 75 1.83 -27.71 -27.28
N SER A 76 2.63 -28.37 -26.45
CA SER A 76 2.30 -28.61 -25.05
C SER A 76 2.10 -27.30 -24.27
N ALA A 77 2.97 -26.30 -24.47
CA ALA A 77 2.85 -25.00 -23.82
C ALA A 77 1.55 -24.27 -24.20
N LEU A 78 1.15 -24.30 -25.48
CA LEU A 78 -0.10 -23.73 -25.95
C LEU A 78 -1.32 -24.47 -25.37
N GLU A 79 -1.30 -25.81 -25.35
CA GLU A 79 -2.36 -26.62 -24.74
C GLU A 79 -2.52 -26.32 -23.25
N ILE A 80 -1.42 -26.27 -22.51
CA ILE A 80 -1.41 -25.92 -21.08
C ILE A 80 -2.02 -24.54 -20.87
N GLN A 81 -1.58 -23.53 -21.61
CA GLN A 81 -2.06 -22.16 -21.41
C GLN A 81 -3.55 -22.02 -21.77
N ASN A 82 -3.99 -22.62 -22.86
CA ASN A 82 -5.40 -22.58 -23.27
C ASN A 82 -6.29 -23.30 -22.24
N ALA A 83 -5.89 -24.47 -21.75
CA ALA A 83 -6.62 -25.22 -20.73
C ALA A 83 -6.67 -24.47 -19.39
N CYS A 84 -5.59 -23.80 -18.99
CA CYS A 84 -5.57 -22.95 -17.80
C CYS A 84 -6.54 -21.78 -17.93
N VAL A 85 -6.58 -21.14 -19.09
CA VAL A 85 -7.50 -20.04 -19.40
C VAL A 85 -8.96 -20.51 -19.31
N GLU A 86 -9.29 -21.66 -19.90
CA GLU A 86 -10.65 -22.23 -19.83
C GLU A 86 -11.05 -22.55 -18.38
N GLN A 87 -10.14 -23.16 -17.61
CA GLN A 87 -10.39 -23.45 -16.20
C GLN A 87 -10.57 -22.17 -15.37
N ALA A 88 -9.76 -21.14 -15.61
CA ALA A 88 -9.86 -19.86 -14.92
C ALA A 88 -11.18 -19.14 -15.21
N ARG A 89 -11.70 -19.22 -16.45
CA ARG A 89 -13.02 -18.67 -16.81
C ARG A 89 -14.16 -19.29 -16.00
N ALA A 90 -14.05 -20.58 -15.65
CA ALA A 90 -15.05 -21.31 -14.87
C ALA A 90 -14.91 -21.14 -13.34
N ALA A 91 -13.82 -20.52 -12.86
CA ALA A 91 -13.52 -20.37 -11.44
C ALA A 91 -13.86 -18.95 -10.90
N PRO A 92 -14.23 -18.83 -9.61
CA PRO A 92 -14.27 -17.56 -8.89
C PRO A 92 -12.94 -16.79 -9.01
N VAL A 93 -13.00 -15.46 -9.05
CA VAL A 93 -11.86 -14.57 -9.37
C VAL A 93 -10.67 -14.78 -8.43
N ASP A 94 -10.94 -14.99 -7.15
CA ASP A 94 -10.00 -15.24 -6.05
C ASP A 94 -9.33 -16.62 -6.11
N ARG A 95 -9.80 -17.52 -6.98
CA ARG A 95 -9.30 -18.90 -7.12
C ARG A 95 -8.76 -19.23 -8.51
N ARG A 96 -8.58 -18.23 -9.36
CA ARG A 96 -8.02 -18.41 -10.70
C ARG A 96 -6.52 -18.61 -10.60
N LEU A 97 -6.01 -19.68 -11.21
CA LEU A 97 -4.59 -19.93 -11.35
C LEU A 97 -4.15 -19.59 -12.77
N PHE A 98 -3.05 -18.85 -12.86
CA PHE A 98 -2.41 -18.51 -14.13
C PHE A 98 -0.96 -18.99 -14.12
N LEU A 99 -0.46 -19.38 -15.29
CA LEU A 99 0.92 -19.83 -15.46
C LEU A 99 1.71 -18.86 -16.33
N ARG A 100 2.99 -18.68 -15.99
CA ARG A 100 4.01 -18.16 -16.90
C ARG A 100 4.81 -19.33 -17.44
N ILE A 101 5.19 -19.28 -18.72
CA ILE A 101 6.02 -20.33 -19.34
C ILE A 101 7.23 -19.70 -20.02
N GLY A 102 8.42 -20.15 -19.63
CA GLY A 102 9.68 -19.87 -20.31
C GLY A 102 10.13 -21.05 -21.16
N ALA A 103 10.42 -20.80 -22.43
CA ALA A 103 10.77 -21.83 -23.41
C ALA A 103 12.16 -21.62 -24.01
N HIS A 104 13.02 -22.63 -23.90
CA HIS A 104 14.36 -22.62 -24.49
C HIS A 104 14.73 -23.98 -25.08
N ILE A 105 15.63 -24.00 -26.06
CA ILE A 105 16.21 -25.23 -26.60
C ILE A 105 17.73 -25.11 -26.57
N GLY A 106 18.40 -26.08 -25.95
CA GLY A 106 19.82 -26.00 -25.69
C GLY A 106 20.42 -27.26 -25.11
N ASN A 107 21.70 -27.19 -24.76
CA ASN A 107 22.39 -28.29 -24.08
C ASN A 107 22.03 -28.33 -22.59
N VAL A 108 21.66 -29.51 -22.11
CA VAL A 108 21.46 -29.83 -20.70
C VAL A 108 22.39 -30.96 -20.27
N ILE A 109 22.72 -30.99 -18.98
CA ILE A 109 23.47 -32.05 -18.32
C ILE A 109 22.46 -32.94 -17.60
N ILE A 110 22.48 -34.24 -17.87
CA ILE A 110 21.61 -35.21 -17.22
C ILE A 110 22.28 -35.70 -15.94
N GLU A 111 21.62 -35.53 -14.80
CA GLU A 111 22.05 -36.08 -13.51
C GLU A 111 20.92 -36.96 -12.94
N GLY A 112 20.99 -38.27 -13.20
CA GLY A 112 19.94 -39.22 -12.83
C GLY A 112 18.64 -38.93 -13.58
N GLU A 113 17.59 -38.57 -12.86
CA GLU A 113 16.30 -38.16 -13.44
C GLU A 113 16.18 -36.63 -13.63
N ASP A 114 17.14 -35.83 -13.17
CA ASP A 114 17.13 -34.36 -13.24
C ASP A 114 17.92 -33.83 -14.46
N ILE A 115 17.66 -32.57 -14.82
CA ILE A 115 18.41 -31.81 -15.83
C ILE A 115 18.98 -30.53 -15.24
N LEU A 116 20.25 -30.27 -15.53
CA LEU A 116 20.98 -29.09 -15.05
C LEU A 116 21.70 -28.38 -16.21
N GLY A 117 22.10 -27.14 -15.98
CA GLY A 117 22.95 -26.38 -16.88
C GLY A 117 22.31 -25.10 -17.43
N ASP A 118 23.04 -24.47 -18.35
CA ASP A 118 22.73 -23.13 -18.86
C ASP A 118 21.36 -23.05 -19.53
N GLY A 119 20.93 -24.11 -20.23
CA GLY A 119 19.62 -24.14 -20.88
C GLY A 119 18.45 -24.02 -19.91
N VAL A 120 18.55 -24.65 -18.72
CA VAL A 120 17.52 -24.57 -17.68
C VAL A 120 17.48 -23.16 -17.08
N ASN A 121 18.66 -22.56 -16.86
CA ASN A 121 18.77 -21.19 -16.35
C ASN A 121 18.16 -20.19 -17.33
N ILE A 122 18.44 -20.32 -18.63
CA ILE A 122 17.84 -19.46 -19.67
C ILE A 122 16.32 -19.60 -19.68
N ALA A 123 15.79 -20.83 -19.67
CA ALA A 123 14.36 -21.08 -19.63
C ALA A 123 13.69 -20.45 -18.40
N ALA A 124 14.30 -20.57 -17.21
CA ALA A 124 13.79 -19.96 -15.99
C ALA A 124 13.82 -18.41 -16.04
N ARG A 125 14.81 -17.80 -16.71
CA ARG A 125 14.82 -16.35 -16.91
C ARG A 125 13.78 -15.88 -17.91
N LEU A 126 13.51 -16.67 -18.93
CA LEU A 126 12.44 -16.38 -19.90
C LEU A 126 11.07 -16.48 -19.23
N GLU A 127 10.85 -17.46 -18.36
CA GLU A 127 9.61 -17.57 -17.58
C GLU A 127 9.30 -16.26 -16.84
N GLY A 128 10.28 -15.69 -16.12
CA GLY A 128 10.12 -14.42 -15.43
C GLY A 128 9.87 -13.20 -16.34
N LEU A 129 10.07 -13.33 -17.66
CA LEU A 129 9.74 -12.31 -18.67
C LEU A 129 8.39 -12.57 -19.36
N ALA A 130 7.77 -13.74 -19.17
CA ALA A 130 6.47 -14.06 -19.74
C ALA A 130 5.36 -13.29 -19.02
N HIS A 131 4.34 -12.87 -19.79
CA HIS A 131 3.09 -12.41 -19.19
C HIS A 131 2.35 -13.57 -18.50
N PRO A 132 1.51 -13.30 -17.49
CA PRO A 132 0.53 -14.27 -17.00
C PRO A 132 -0.28 -14.86 -18.16
N SER A 133 -0.44 -16.19 -18.16
CA SER A 133 -1.04 -16.93 -19.28
C SER A 133 -0.29 -16.79 -20.61
N GLY A 134 0.99 -16.41 -20.57
CA GLY A 134 1.85 -16.19 -21.72
C GLY A 134 3.05 -17.14 -21.77
N ILE A 135 3.70 -17.16 -22.94
CA ILE A 135 4.93 -17.91 -23.21
C ILE A 135 5.99 -16.91 -23.65
N ALA A 136 7.17 -16.97 -23.03
CA ALA A 136 8.37 -16.25 -23.48
C ALA A 136 9.41 -17.27 -23.95
N ALA A 137 9.87 -17.12 -25.19
CA ALA A 137 10.78 -18.04 -25.85
C ALA A 137 12.09 -17.35 -26.24
N SER A 138 13.19 -18.08 -26.12
CA SER A 138 14.47 -17.66 -26.70
C SER A 138 14.41 -17.63 -28.23
N THR A 139 15.30 -16.88 -28.85
CA THR A 139 15.47 -16.90 -30.31
C THR A 139 15.86 -18.28 -30.84
N GLU A 140 16.70 -19.02 -30.11
CA GLU A 140 17.07 -20.39 -30.46
C GLU A 140 15.84 -21.31 -30.50
N PHE A 141 14.91 -21.14 -29.55
CA PHE A 141 13.65 -21.89 -29.52
C PHE A 141 12.74 -21.48 -30.68
N ALA A 142 12.52 -20.19 -30.90
CA ALA A 142 11.67 -19.69 -31.98
C ALA A 142 12.18 -20.13 -33.37
N HIS A 143 13.49 -20.13 -33.59
CA HIS A 143 14.07 -20.60 -34.86
C HIS A 143 13.98 -22.12 -35.06
N ALA A 144 13.85 -22.89 -33.97
CA ALA A 144 13.69 -24.34 -34.04
C ALA A 144 12.25 -24.78 -34.31
N LEU A 145 11.28 -23.85 -34.32
CA LEU A 145 9.87 -24.13 -34.56
C LEU A 145 9.52 -24.17 -36.06
N GLN A 146 8.51 -24.98 -36.40
CA GLN A 146 7.87 -24.91 -37.72
C GLN A 146 7.17 -23.57 -37.93
N LYS A 147 7.12 -23.10 -39.19
CA LYS A 147 6.55 -21.79 -39.57
C LYS A 147 5.14 -21.53 -39.02
N GLY A 148 4.30 -22.55 -38.95
CA GLY A 148 2.94 -22.43 -38.40
C GLY A 148 2.93 -22.12 -36.90
N LEU A 149 3.86 -22.69 -36.14
CA LEU A 149 3.99 -22.44 -34.70
C LEU A 149 4.69 -21.09 -34.41
N VAL A 150 5.68 -20.70 -35.22
CA VAL A 150 6.33 -19.38 -35.11
C VAL A 150 5.34 -18.24 -35.33
N ALA A 151 4.33 -18.41 -36.19
CA ALA A 151 3.33 -17.38 -36.45
C ALA A 151 2.48 -17.01 -35.21
N HIS A 152 2.54 -17.82 -34.15
CA HIS A 152 1.93 -17.49 -32.87
C HIS A 152 2.83 -16.60 -31.99
N LEU A 153 4.09 -16.39 -32.34
CA LEU A 153 5.04 -15.61 -31.53
C LEU A 153 5.31 -14.23 -32.13
N ASP A 154 5.21 -13.19 -31.30
CA ASP A 154 5.65 -11.83 -31.59
C ASP A 154 7.07 -11.60 -31.07
N GLN A 155 7.91 -10.90 -31.83
CA GLN A 155 9.27 -10.57 -31.40
C GLN A 155 9.28 -9.34 -30.47
N ASP A 156 9.78 -9.52 -29.24
CA ASP A 156 9.74 -8.53 -28.15
C ASP A 156 11.12 -7.89 -27.84
N GLY A 157 12.05 -7.96 -28.79
CA GLY A 157 13.35 -7.27 -28.69
C GLY A 157 14.36 -7.89 -27.71
N GLN A 158 15.38 -7.11 -27.33
CA GLN A 158 16.51 -7.55 -26.49
C GLN A 158 16.31 -7.23 -25.00
N HIS A 159 16.53 -8.24 -24.15
CA HIS A 159 16.39 -8.16 -22.70
C HIS A 159 17.69 -8.56 -22.01
N THR A 160 18.07 -7.82 -20.97
CA THR A 160 19.22 -8.16 -20.11
C THR A 160 18.69 -8.79 -18.83
N VAL A 161 19.14 -10.01 -18.51
CA VAL A 161 18.69 -10.76 -17.34
C VAL A 161 19.83 -11.07 -16.38
N LYS A 162 19.54 -11.15 -15.08
CA LYS A 162 20.54 -11.39 -14.03
C LYS A 162 21.33 -12.68 -14.33
N ASN A 163 22.65 -12.61 -14.21
CA ASN A 163 23.60 -13.71 -14.34
C ASN A 163 23.73 -14.33 -15.75
N ILE A 164 23.28 -13.63 -16.81
CA ILE A 164 23.57 -13.99 -18.20
C ILE A 164 24.29 -12.79 -18.84
N SER A 165 25.54 -13.00 -19.26
CA SER A 165 26.42 -11.92 -19.74
C SER A 165 26.00 -11.35 -21.10
N ARG A 166 25.11 -12.03 -21.83
CA ARG A 166 24.60 -11.64 -23.15
C ARG A 166 23.12 -11.26 -23.07
N SER A 167 22.71 -10.23 -23.81
CA SER A 167 21.29 -9.88 -23.98
C SER A 167 20.56 -11.00 -24.74
N LEU A 168 19.38 -11.38 -24.28
CA LEU A 168 18.52 -12.38 -24.89
C LEU A 168 17.47 -11.69 -25.76
N THR A 169 17.30 -12.14 -27.00
CA THR A 169 16.15 -11.71 -27.81
C THR A 169 14.96 -12.62 -27.53
N VAL A 170 13.85 -12.02 -27.10
CA VAL A 170 12.67 -12.73 -26.58
C VAL A 170 11.54 -12.71 -27.61
N TRP A 171 10.86 -13.85 -27.73
CA TRP A 171 9.67 -14.05 -28.54
C TRP A 171 8.50 -14.37 -27.62
N ARG A 172 7.34 -13.74 -27.81
CA ARG A 172 6.20 -13.86 -26.89
C ARG A 172 4.96 -14.40 -27.58
N TRP A 173 4.26 -15.29 -26.89
CA TRP A 173 2.86 -15.61 -27.17
C TRP A 173 2.04 -15.23 -25.94
N ALA A 174 0.83 -14.72 -26.17
CA ALA A 174 -0.12 -14.45 -25.11
C ALA A 174 -1.50 -14.96 -25.52
N ALA A 175 -2.24 -15.50 -24.57
CA ALA A 175 -3.65 -15.79 -24.74
C ALA A 175 -4.45 -14.48 -25.00
N ASP A 176 -5.68 -14.65 -25.50
CA ASP A 176 -6.63 -13.59 -25.90
C ASP A 176 -6.56 -12.31 -25.03
N ARG A 177 -6.56 -11.14 -25.68
CA ARG A 177 -6.31 -9.83 -25.01
C ARG A 177 -7.29 -9.52 -23.87
N GLU A 178 -8.52 -10.06 -23.89
CA GLU A 178 -9.50 -9.89 -22.81
C GLU A 178 -9.03 -10.47 -21.46
N LEU A 179 -8.13 -11.46 -21.48
CA LEU A 179 -7.58 -12.08 -20.26
C LEU A 179 -6.13 -11.68 -19.97
N GLN A 180 -5.49 -10.89 -20.85
CA GLN A 180 -4.29 -10.14 -20.50
C GLN A 180 -4.57 -9.11 -19.38
N HIS A 181 -5.86 -8.81 -19.14
CA HIS A 181 -6.38 -8.02 -18.02
C HIS A 181 -6.96 -8.84 -16.87
N THR A 182 -6.79 -10.16 -16.89
CA THR A 182 -7.07 -11.02 -15.73
C THR A 182 -5.78 -11.63 -15.20
N GLU A 183 -4.84 -10.79 -14.74
CA GLU A 183 -4.37 -11.05 -13.39
C GLU A 183 -5.58 -10.96 -12.46
N PRO A 184 -5.65 -11.65 -11.32
CA PRO A 184 -6.65 -11.32 -10.31
C PRO A 184 -6.32 -9.92 -9.82
N ASN A 185 -6.66 -8.88 -10.60
CA ASN A 185 -6.08 -7.55 -10.59
C ASN A 185 -4.76 -7.62 -9.80
N GLN A 186 -3.59 -7.85 -10.44
CA GLN A 186 -2.53 -7.00 -9.92
C GLN A 186 -3.20 -5.64 -10.06
N SER A 187 -3.58 -5.09 -8.92
CA SER A 187 -3.25 -3.73 -8.73
C SER A 187 -1.79 -3.72 -9.22
N PHE A 188 -1.57 -3.26 -10.45
CA PHE A 188 -0.76 -2.08 -10.60
C PHE A 188 -1.35 -1.08 -9.61
N SER A 189 -1.17 -1.36 -8.30
CA SER A 189 -0.93 -0.38 -7.29
C SER A 189 0.29 0.25 -7.92
N PRO A 190 0.15 1.47 -8.43
CA PRO A 190 1.27 2.20 -8.96
C PRO A 190 2.39 2.08 -7.92
N PRO A 191 3.64 2.02 -8.34
CA PRO A 191 4.71 1.68 -7.42
C PRO A 191 4.70 2.66 -6.23
N THR A 192 4.62 2.13 -5.01
CA THR A 192 4.51 2.96 -3.82
C THR A 192 5.76 3.82 -3.67
N VAL A 193 5.57 5.14 -3.54
CA VAL A 193 6.65 6.12 -3.36
C VAL A 193 6.65 6.62 -1.91
N ALA A 194 7.82 6.74 -1.30
CA ALA A 194 7.97 7.53 -0.08
C ALA A 194 8.96 8.67 -0.28
N VAL A 195 8.70 9.81 0.34
CA VAL A 195 9.60 10.97 0.33
C VAL A 195 10.16 11.14 1.73
N LEU A 196 11.45 10.93 1.91
CA LEU A 196 12.10 11.06 3.21
C LEU A 196 12.29 12.53 3.58
N ALA A 197 12.43 12.82 4.87
CA ALA A 197 12.82 14.15 5.31
C ALA A 197 14.15 14.57 4.64
N PHE A 198 14.20 15.78 4.09
CA PHE A 198 15.43 16.25 3.45
C PHE A 198 16.42 16.67 4.53
N LEU A 199 17.70 16.38 4.29
CA LEU A 199 18.76 16.76 5.21
C LEU A 199 19.09 18.25 5.03
N ASP A 200 19.07 19.01 6.12
CA ASP A 200 19.66 20.34 6.15
C ASP A 200 21.12 20.25 6.62
N HIS A 201 22.02 20.88 5.86
CA HIS A 201 23.43 21.03 6.24
C HIS A 201 23.73 22.41 6.84
N ALA A 202 22.72 23.23 7.12
CA ALA A 202 22.87 24.51 7.80
C ALA A 202 23.14 24.31 9.30
N PRO A 203 23.96 25.18 9.92
CA PRO A 203 24.28 25.11 11.34
C PRO A 203 23.18 25.66 12.28
N ASP A 204 22.02 26.06 11.75
CA ASP A 204 20.96 26.75 12.49
C ASP A 204 19.74 25.83 12.74
N PRO A 205 19.45 25.46 13.99
CA PRO A 205 18.34 24.56 14.34
C PRO A 205 16.96 25.08 13.89
N ASP A 206 16.78 26.40 13.78
CA ASP A 206 15.50 27.01 13.38
C ASP A 206 15.15 26.76 11.91
N GLN A 207 16.08 26.19 11.12
CA GLN A 207 15.87 25.87 9.69
C GLN A 207 15.55 24.40 9.43
N SER A 208 15.65 23.51 10.44
CA SER A 208 15.30 22.09 10.29
C SER A 208 13.85 21.89 9.82
N PHE A 209 12.96 22.77 10.28
CA PHE A 209 11.55 22.78 9.91
C PHE A 209 11.34 22.95 8.39
N PHE A 210 12.22 23.70 7.74
CA PHE A 210 12.11 24.01 6.32
C PHE A 210 12.41 22.80 5.43
N ALA A 211 13.45 22.02 5.75
CA ALA A 211 13.81 20.85 4.95
C ALA A 211 12.76 19.73 5.06
N GLU A 212 12.19 19.55 6.25
CA GLU A 212 11.05 18.66 6.48
C GLU A 212 9.80 19.17 5.73
N GLY A 213 9.56 20.48 5.78
CA GLY A 213 8.48 21.15 5.07
C GLY A 213 8.50 20.97 3.54
N LEU A 214 9.67 21.03 2.92
CA LEU A 214 9.82 20.74 1.49
C LEU A 214 9.45 19.29 1.15
N ALA A 215 9.84 18.33 2.00
CA ALA A 215 9.47 16.93 1.83
C ALA A 215 7.96 16.74 1.98
N GLU A 216 7.33 17.36 2.98
CA GLU A 216 5.88 17.34 3.19
C GLU A 216 5.11 17.94 2.00
N ASP A 217 5.61 19.05 1.43
CA ASP A 217 5.01 19.69 0.25
C ASP A 217 5.09 18.80 -1.00
N ILE A 218 6.22 18.10 -1.21
CA ILE A 218 6.36 17.12 -2.31
C ILE A 218 5.41 15.93 -2.11
N ILE A 219 5.29 15.40 -0.88
CA ILE A 219 4.33 14.33 -0.54
C ILE A 219 2.91 14.79 -0.87
N SER A 220 2.55 15.98 -0.41
CA SER A 220 1.25 16.58 -0.65
C SER A 220 0.99 16.71 -2.15
N ALA A 221 1.94 17.25 -2.92
CA ALA A 221 1.79 17.41 -4.36
C ALA A 221 1.59 16.06 -5.09
N LEU A 222 2.36 15.03 -4.73
CA LEU A 222 2.20 13.68 -5.31
C LEU A 222 0.86 13.05 -4.91
N GLN A 223 0.41 13.23 -3.66
CA GLN A 223 -0.89 12.74 -3.19
C GLN A 223 -2.06 13.44 -3.89
N HIS A 224 -1.96 14.75 -4.13
CA HIS A 224 -2.99 15.52 -4.82
C HIS A 224 -3.18 15.10 -6.28
N MET A 225 -2.15 14.53 -6.92
CA MET A 225 -2.30 13.95 -8.26
C MET A 225 -3.17 12.68 -8.23
N GLY A 226 -3.17 11.94 -7.12
CA GLY A 226 -4.00 10.73 -6.96
C GLY A 226 -3.62 9.58 -7.91
N ARG A 227 -2.46 9.65 -8.57
CA ARG A 227 -2.00 8.68 -9.58
C ARG A 227 -1.06 7.61 -9.05
N LEU A 228 -0.46 7.83 -7.88
CA LEU A 228 0.42 6.87 -7.25
C LEU A 228 0.14 6.75 -5.74
N PRO A 229 0.30 5.56 -5.14
CA PRO A 229 0.32 5.41 -3.71
C PRO A 229 1.57 6.09 -3.16
N VAL A 230 1.36 7.05 -2.27
CA VAL A 230 2.44 7.79 -1.62
C VAL A 230 2.34 7.52 -0.12
N ILE A 231 3.45 7.07 0.48
CA ILE A 231 3.53 6.90 1.92
C ILE A 231 3.31 8.27 2.60
N ALA A 232 2.36 8.32 3.54
CA ALA A 232 1.95 9.55 4.17
C ALA A 232 3.09 10.24 4.95
N SER A 233 3.05 11.57 5.03
CA SER A 233 4.08 12.41 5.68
C SER A 233 4.37 11.96 7.10
N ALA A 234 3.34 11.67 7.90
CA ALA A 234 3.50 11.24 9.29
C ALA A 234 4.28 9.92 9.45
N SER A 235 4.33 9.09 8.41
CA SER A 235 5.11 7.85 8.40
C SER A 235 6.51 8.02 7.83
N SER A 236 6.65 8.87 6.82
CA SER A 236 7.89 9.04 6.07
C SER A 236 8.88 9.98 6.77
N LEU A 237 8.40 11.09 7.34
CA LEU A 237 9.26 12.13 7.90
C LEU A 237 9.91 11.76 9.24
N ILE A 238 9.45 10.68 9.88
CA ILE A 238 10.04 10.13 11.11
C ILE A 238 11.12 9.07 10.87
N ILE A 239 11.36 8.70 9.62
CA ILE A 239 12.45 7.79 9.28
C ILE A 239 13.76 8.53 9.48
N ASP A 240 14.68 7.90 10.21
CA ASP A 240 16.03 8.42 10.38
C ASP A 240 16.69 8.58 9.00
N PRO A 241 17.05 9.80 8.59
CA PRO A 241 17.70 10.04 7.31
C PRO A 241 19.06 9.35 7.15
N ALA A 242 19.67 8.88 8.24
CA ALA A 242 20.92 8.11 8.22
C ALA A 242 20.73 6.63 7.84
N LEU A 243 19.49 6.12 7.83
CA LEU A 243 19.23 4.76 7.39
C LEU A 243 19.62 4.56 5.92
N SER A 244 20.05 3.33 5.59
CA SER A 244 20.26 2.97 4.20
C SER A 244 18.95 3.11 3.42
N PRO A 245 18.98 3.50 2.13
CA PRO A 245 17.76 3.57 1.32
C PRO A 245 16.99 2.24 1.30
N GLN A 246 17.68 1.10 1.33
CA GLN A 246 17.04 -0.21 1.31
C GLN A 246 16.29 -0.50 2.61
N ASP A 247 16.88 -0.14 3.75
CA ASP A 247 16.22 -0.34 5.04
C ASP A 247 15.06 0.64 5.22
N ALA A 248 15.21 1.89 4.80
CA ALA A 248 14.12 2.87 4.79
C ALA A 248 12.94 2.39 3.92
N ALA A 249 13.23 1.88 2.71
CA ALA A 249 12.21 1.35 1.80
C ALA A 249 11.48 0.14 2.41
N ARG A 250 12.23 -0.82 2.96
CA ARG A 250 11.66 -2.01 3.62
C ARG A 250 10.78 -1.64 4.82
N VAL A 251 11.24 -0.71 5.64
CA VAL A 251 10.53 -0.23 6.83
C VAL A 251 9.23 0.50 6.46
N LEU A 252 9.22 1.21 5.33
CA LEU A 252 8.05 1.94 4.85
C LEU A 252 7.14 1.12 3.94
N GLY A 253 7.59 -0.04 3.44
CA GLY A 253 6.90 -0.78 2.40
C GLY A 253 6.86 -0.04 1.06
N ALA A 254 7.83 0.83 0.79
CA ALA A 254 7.88 1.64 -0.41
C ALA A 254 8.79 1.00 -1.47
N ARG A 255 8.36 0.99 -2.73
CA ARG A 255 9.18 0.52 -3.85
C ARG A 255 10.20 1.57 -4.28
N TYR A 256 9.84 2.85 -4.20
CA TYR A 256 10.73 3.95 -4.54
C TYR A 256 10.84 4.96 -3.40
N LEU A 257 12.04 5.52 -3.26
CA LEU A 257 12.33 6.57 -2.30
C LEU A 257 12.78 7.85 -3.01
N VAL A 258 12.21 8.97 -2.59
CA VAL A 258 12.75 10.30 -2.87
C VAL A 258 13.48 10.76 -1.62
N LYS A 259 14.78 11.06 -1.76
CA LYS A 259 15.57 11.67 -0.68
C LYS A 259 16.31 12.89 -1.21
N GLY A 260 16.73 13.77 -0.32
CA GLY A 260 17.44 14.96 -0.76
C GLY A 260 18.15 15.72 0.36
N THR A 261 18.89 16.74 -0.06
CA THR A 261 19.51 17.71 0.82
C THR A 261 19.06 19.11 0.44
N VAL A 262 18.91 19.96 1.45
CA VAL A 262 18.57 21.36 1.30
C VAL A 262 19.67 22.19 1.94
N ARG A 263 20.00 23.31 1.31
CA ARG A 263 20.87 24.32 1.89
C ARG A 263 20.36 25.70 1.52
N ARG A 264 20.00 26.49 2.52
CA ARG A 264 19.61 27.89 2.37
C ARG A 264 20.78 28.81 2.73
N ALA A 265 21.05 29.80 1.89
CA ALA A 265 22.07 30.82 2.14
C ALA A 265 21.54 32.19 1.68
N GLY A 266 20.98 32.95 2.64
CA GLY A 266 20.32 34.22 2.36
C GLY A 266 19.14 34.04 1.40
N LYS A 267 19.24 34.64 0.20
CA LYS A 267 18.21 34.55 -0.85
C LYS A 267 18.39 33.37 -1.80
N ARG A 268 19.43 32.56 -1.64
CA ARG A 268 19.69 31.40 -2.51
C ARG A 268 19.32 30.13 -1.79
N ILE A 269 18.76 29.20 -2.55
CA ILE A 269 18.50 27.85 -2.11
C ILE A 269 19.13 26.86 -3.06
N ARG A 270 19.79 25.86 -2.47
CA ARG A 270 20.32 24.70 -3.19
C ARG A 270 19.61 23.45 -2.69
N VAL A 271 19.00 22.72 -3.61
CA VAL A 271 18.31 21.46 -3.33
C VAL A 271 18.94 20.38 -4.19
N THR A 272 19.33 19.26 -3.58
CA THR A 272 19.73 18.05 -4.31
C THR A 272 18.71 16.97 -4.03
N VAL A 273 18.18 16.34 -5.06
CA VAL A 273 17.17 15.28 -4.94
C VAL A 273 17.62 14.04 -5.69
N GLU A 274 17.25 12.89 -5.16
CA GLU A 274 17.53 11.58 -5.72
C GLU A 274 16.28 10.70 -5.64
N LEU A 275 15.96 10.01 -6.73
CA LEU A 275 14.94 8.94 -6.79
C LEU A 275 15.65 7.59 -6.82
N ILE A 276 15.30 6.71 -5.89
CA ILE A 276 16.01 5.46 -5.63
C ILE A 276 15.03 4.29 -5.66
N GLU A 277 15.41 3.18 -6.29
CA GLU A 277 14.72 1.89 -6.18
C GLU A 277 15.05 1.23 -4.84
N GLY A 278 14.02 0.98 -4.03
CA GLY A 278 14.14 0.53 -2.64
C GLY A 278 14.79 -0.85 -2.49
N ASP A 279 14.54 -1.78 -3.39
CA ASP A 279 15.09 -3.15 -3.29
C ASP A 279 16.59 -3.19 -3.57
N THR A 280 17.03 -2.47 -4.60
CA THR A 280 18.40 -2.50 -5.11
C THR A 280 19.28 -1.40 -4.54
N GLY A 281 18.67 -0.32 -4.02
CA GLY A 281 19.36 0.92 -3.65
C GLY A 281 19.86 1.71 -4.87
N HIS A 282 19.44 1.34 -6.09
CA HIS A 282 19.91 1.97 -7.31
C HIS A 282 19.26 3.35 -7.53
N SER A 283 20.09 4.35 -7.84
CA SER A 283 19.64 5.69 -8.21
C SER A 283 19.06 5.68 -9.62
N LEU A 284 17.76 5.92 -9.75
CA LEU A 284 17.11 6.07 -11.06
C LEU A 284 17.42 7.45 -11.67
N TRP A 285 17.51 8.47 -10.81
CA TRP A 285 17.78 9.83 -11.21
C TRP A 285 18.27 10.65 -10.01
N SER A 286 19.12 11.64 -10.29
CA SER A 286 19.51 12.66 -9.33
C SER A 286 19.63 14.02 -10.00
N GLU A 287 19.21 15.07 -9.32
CA GLU A 287 19.27 16.43 -9.83
C GLU A 287 19.59 17.46 -8.74
N LYS A 288 20.18 18.56 -9.18
CA LYS A 288 20.59 19.68 -8.33
C LYS A 288 19.99 20.98 -8.84
N TYR A 289 19.25 21.64 -7.96
CA TYR A 289 18.67 22.96 -8.16
C TYR A 289 19.48 24.00 -7.40
N ASP A 290 19.74 25.15 -8.03
CA ASP A 290 20.40 26.30 -7.40
C ASP A 290 19.69 27.58 -7.87
N ARG A 291 18.65 28.00 -7.14
CA ARG A 291 17.76 29.11 -7.52
C ARG A 291 17.62 30.15 -6.41
N ASP A 292 16.93 31.25 -6.72
CA ASP A 292 16.48 32.19 -5.69
C ASP A 292 15.39 31.51 -4.84
N PHE A 293 15.35 31.80 -3.54
CA PHE A 293 14.39 31.24 -2.59
C PHE A 293 12.95 31.54 -2.99
N LYS A 294 12.69 32.68 -3.65
CA LYS A 294 11.36 33.00 -4.18
C LYS A 294 10.87 32.02 -5.25
N ASP A 295 11.78 31.29 -5.90
CA ASP A 295 11.47 30.32 -6.97
C ASP A 295 11.28 28.89 -6.42
N LEU A 296 11.14 28.73 -5.09
CA LEU A 296 11.03 27.43 -4.41
C LEU A 296 9.90 26.55 -4.96
N PHE A 297 8.71 27.12 -5.19
CA PHE A 297 7.59 26.37 -5.74
C PHE A 297 7.88 25.82 -7.14
N GLY A 298 8.73 26.51 -7.92
CA GLY A 298 9.20 26.00 -9.20
C GLY A 298 10.15 24.80 -9.05
N ILE A 299 10.93 24.75 -7.97
CA ILE A 299 11.77 23.59 -7.66
C ILE A 299 10.90 22.38 -7.30
N GLN A 300 9.86 22.56 -6.47
CA GLN A 300 9.02 21.41 -6.11
C GLN A 300 8.16 20.94 -7.30
N ASP A 301 7.69 21.84 -8.17
CA ASP A 301 7.03 21.48 -9.43
C ASP A 301 7.93 20.58 -10.27
N ASP A 302 9.17 21.01 -10.44
CA ASP A 302 10.19 20.29 -11.18
C ASP A 302 10.42 18.90 -10.58
N ILE A 303 10.57 18.79 -9.25
CA ILE A 303 10.78 17.52 -8.55
C ILE A 303 9.58 16.59 -8.73
N THR A 304 8.36 17.06 -8.45
CA THR A 304 7.13 16.26 -8.59
C THR A 304 6.97 15.74 -10.01
N LEU A 305 7.18 16.59 -11.02
CA LEU A 305 7.10 16.19 -12.42
C LEU A 305 8.16 15.15 -12.79
N ARG A 306 9.42 15.33 -12.37
CA ARG A 306 10.50 14.34 -12.59
C ARG A 306 10.17 12.99 -11.94
N VAL A 307 9.67 12.97 -10.72
CA VAL A 307 9.31 11.72 -10.02
C VAL A 307 8.25 10.96 -10.84
N VAL A 308 7.18 11.63 -11.24
CA VAL A 308 6.08 11.01 -11.98
C VAL A 308 6.53 10.55 -13.37
N THR A 309 7.39 11.33 -14.03
CA THR A 309 7.94 10.99 -15.36
C THR A 309 8.91 9.82 -15.29
N ALA A 310 9.79 9.77 -14.29
CA ALA A 310 10.76 8.69 -14.10
C ALA A 310 10.10 7.34 -13.75
N LEU A 311 8.88 7.39 -13.21
CA LEU A 311 8.07 6.23 -12.86
C LEU A 311 7.05 5.85 -13.95
N ASP A 312 7.11 6.50 -15.11
CA ASP A 312 6.21 6.29 -16.26
C ASP A 312 4.72 6.36 -15.88
N VAL A 313 4.40 7.29 -14.97
CA VAL A 313 3.02 7.53 -14.52
C VAL A 313 2.37 8.52 -15.50
N GLU A 314 1.23 8.12 -16.08
CA GLU A 314 0.49 8.94 -17.05
C GLU A 314 0.03 10.26 -16.42
N LEU A 315 0.45 11.37 -17.04
CA LEU A 315 0.06 12.73 -16.67
C LEU A 315 -1.16 13.16 -17.48
N VAL A 316 -2.23 13.56 -16.81
CA VAL A 316 -3.39 14.14 -17.48
C VAL A 316 -3.22 15.66 -17.63
N GLU A 317 -3.65 16.19 -18.77
CA GLU A 317 -3.59 17.61 -19.08
C GLU A 317 -4.24 18.46 -17.96
N GLY A 318 -3.49 19.45 -17.48
CA GLY A 318 -3.91 20.37 -16.42
C GLY A 318 -3.77 19.87 -14.97
N GLU A 319 -3.19 18.68 -14.71
CA GLU A 319 -2.91 18.23 -13.33
C GLU A 319 -1.91 19.17 -12.61
N ILE A 320 -0.84 19.58 -13.29
CA ILE A 320 0.14 20.53 -12.76
C ILE A 320 -0.49 21.90 -12.48
N ASP A 321 -1.36 22.39 -13.35
CA ASP A 321 -2.02 23.68 -13.15
C ASP A 321 -3.00 23.64 -11.96
N ARG A 322 -3.61 22.49 -11.68
CA ARG A 322 -4.45 22.29 -10.47
C ARG A 322 -3.61 22.32 -9.20
N LEU A 323 -2.44 21.69 -9.19
CA LEU A 323 -1.51 21.76 -8.05
C LEU A 323 -1.13 23.21 -7.76
N ARG A 324 -0.79 23.96 -8.81
CA ARG A 324 -0.45 25.39 -8.71
C ARG A 324 -1.58 26.25 -8.15
N GLN A 325 -2.84 25.93 -8.49
CA GLN A 325 -4.01 26.66 -7.99
C GLN A 325 -4.32 26.38 -6.51
N GLN A 326 -3.82 25.29 -5.93
CA GLN A 326 -4.03 24.94 -4.52
C GLN A 326 -2.91 25.41 -3.60
N ARG A 327 -1.76 25.80 -4.16
CA ARG A 327 -0.62 26.31 -3.39
C ARG A 327 -0.81 27.76 -2.98
N PRO A 328 -0.23 28.17 -1.83
CA PRO A 328 -0.20 29.56 -1.44
C PRO A 328 0.70 30.38 -2.38
N LEU A 329 0.33 31.63 -2.59
CA LEU A 329 1.13 32.60 -3.34
C LEU A 329 2.28 33.16 -2.49
N HIS A 330 2.17 33.13 -1.16
CA HIS A 330 3.14 33.69 -0.24
C HIS A 330 3.90 32.63 0.56
N LEU A 331 5.23 32.66 0.44
CA LEU A 331 6.14 31.77 1.20
C LEU A 331 5.98 31.91 2.72
N GLY A 332 5.64 33.09 3.23
CA GLY A 332 5.40 33.29 4.67
C GLY A 332 4.16 32.53 5.17
N ALA A 333 3.08 32.51 4.39
CA ALA A 333 1.89 31.71 4.72
C ALA A 333 2.19 30.20 4.64
N TRP A 334 3.00 29.80 3.65
CA TRP A 334 3.45 28.42 3.48
C TRP A 334 4.32 27.93 4.65
N GLU A 335 5.33 28.69 5.08
CA GLU A 335 6.18 28.33 6.23
C GLU A 335 5.36 28.15 7.52
N LEU A 336 4.39 29.04 7.76
CA LEU A 336 3.47 28.94 8.91
C LEU A 336 2.55 27.72 8.81
N TYR A 337 1.96 27.48 7.63
CA TYR A 337 1.12 26.30 7.40
C TYR A 337 1.87 25.01 7.72
N LEU A 338 3.08 24.86 7.18
CA LEU A 338 3.89 23.68 7.42
C LEU A 338 4.18 23.53 8.93
N ARG A 339 4.56 24.62 9.61
CA ARG A 339 4.86 24.56 11.06
C ARG A 339 3.66 24.07 11.85
N GLY A 340 2.46 24.55 11.50
CA GLY A 340 1.22 24.04 12.04
C GLY A 340 0.99 22.55 11.76
N MET A 341 1.27 22.08 10.55
CA MET A 341 1.11 20.65 10.18
C MET A 341 2.03 19.73 10.98
N ALA A 342 3.28 20.14 11.23
CA ALA A 342 4.16 19.36 12.08
C ALA A 342 3.70 19.32 13.54
N ASN A 343 3.18 20.44 14.05
CA ASN A 343 2.56 20.47 15.38
C ASN A 343 1.32 19.56 15.45
N LEU A 344 0.53 19.43 14.38
CA LEU A 344 -0.61 18.49 14.33
C LEU A 344 -0.23 17.01 14.38
N ARG A 345 1.03 16.64 14.09
CA ARG A 345 1.49 15.25 14.23
C ARG A 345 1.57 14.83 15.69
N ASN A 346 1.89 15.78 16.58
CA ASN A 346 1.96 15.56 18.01
C ASN A 346 0.61 15.94 18.63
N ALA A 347 -0.14 14.95 19.12
CA ALA A 347 -1.51 15.15 19.60
C ALA A 347 -1.60 15.75 21.03
N ALA A 348 -0.60 16.51 21.48
CA ALA A 348 -0.68 17.18 22.77
C ALA A 348 -1.51 18.48 22.66
N LEU A 349 -2.19 18.87 23.74
CA LEU A 349 -3.02 20.07 23.75
C LEU A 349 -2.23 21.36 23.43
N GLN A 350 -0.98 21.43 23.89
CA GLN A 350 -0.13 22.57 23.60
C GLN A 350 0.20 22.66 22.10
N ASP A 351 0.59 21.53 21.50
CA ASP A 351 0.90 21.43 20.07
C ASP A 351 -0.33 21.78 19.20
N LEU A 352 -1.53 21.33 19.57
CA LEU A 352 -2.77 21.68 18.87
C LEU A 352 -3.02 23.20 18.89
N LYS A 353 -2.75 23.88 20.00
CA LYS A 353 -2.91 25.34 20.11
C LYS A 353 -1.87 26.11 19.31
N GLU A 354 -0.63 25.63 19.30
CA GLU A 354 0.43 26.19 18.47
C GLU A 354 0.12 26.02 16.98
N ALA A 355 -0.40 24.85 16.59
CA ALA A 355 -0.88 24.61 15.23
C ALA A 355 -2.01 25.58 14.84
N GLN A 356 -3.04 25.74 15.69
CA GLN A 356 -4.12 26.71 15.45
C GLN A 356 -3.58 28.13 15.24
N ARG A 357 -2.63 28.57 16.08
CA ARG A 357 -2.01 29.90 15.97
C ARG A 357 -1.29 30.09 14.63
N ASP A 358 -0.55 29.08 14.19
CA ASP A 358 0.20 29.12 12.94
C ASP A 358 -0.72 29.12 11.73
N PHE A 359 -1.79 28.31 11.73
CA PHE A 359 -2.76 28.34 10.63
C PHE A 359 -3.50 29.66 10.56
N CYS A 360 -3.91 30.25 11.69
CA CYS A 360 -4.50 31.58 11.71
C CYS A 360 -3.55 32.63 11.14
N ALA A 361 -2.28 32.62 11.54
CA ALA A 361 -1.28 33.55 11.01
C ALA A 361 -1.03 33.34 9.50
N ALA A 362 -1.09 32.10 9.00
CA ALA A 362 -1.03 31.81 7.57
C ALA A 362 -2.23 32.39 6.82
N ILE A 363 -3.43 32.24 7.39
CA ILE A 363 -4.69 32.79 6.85
C ILE A 363 -4.69 34.33 6.87
N ASP A 364 -4.12 34.95 7.90
CA ASP A 364 -4.01 36.41 7.98
C ASP A 364 -3.13 36.99 6.84
N ILE A 365 -2.10 36.24 6.42
CA ILE A 365 -1.26 36.59 5.27
C ILE A 365 -1.99 36.30 3.96
N GLU A 366 -2.66 35.15 3.86
CA GLU A 366 -3.32 34.70 2.64
C GLU A 366 -4.72 34.13 2.94
N PRO A 367 -5.76 34.97 2.97
CA PRO A 367 -7.11 34.56 3.37
C PRO A 367 -7.77 33.51 2.49
N ASP A 368 -7.30 33.36 1.25
CA ASP A 368 -7.81 32.39 0.28
C ASP A 368 -7.03 31.06 0.30
N TYR A 369 -6.12 30.85 1.26
CA TYR A 369 -5.35 29.62 1.39
C TYR A 369 -6.20 28.47 1.96
N GLY A 370 -6.93 27.77 1.09
CA GLY A 370 -7.92 26.76 1.48
C GLY A 370 -7.37 25.58 2.29
N GLU A 371 -6.13 25.14 2.05
CA GLU A 371 -5.49 24.09 2.85
C GLU A 371 -5.23 24.52 4.30
N ALA A 372 -4.87 25.79 4.53
CA ALA A 372 -4.72 26.32 5.89
C ALA A 372 -6.06 26.37 6.62
N TRP A 373 -7.15 26.69 5.93
CA TRP A 373 -8.51 26.59 6.49
C TRP A 373 -8.89 25.14 6.83
N ALA A 374 -8.56 24.18 5.97
CA ALA A 374 -8.82 22.76 6.24
C ALA A 374 -8.04 22.29 7.48
N ALA A 375 -6.76 22.66 7.57
CA ALA A 375 -5.89 22.29 8.69
C ALA A 375 -6.34 22.93 10.01
N LEU A 376 -6.78 24.20 9.99
CA LEU A 376 -7.38 24.86 11.14
C LEU A 376 -8.67 24.15 11.59
N GLY A 377 -9.55 23.80 10.64
CA GLY A 377 -10.76 23.02 10.94
C GLY A 377 -10.42 21.68 11.57
N TRP A 378 -9.42 20.97 11.03
CA TRP A 378 -8.95 19.71 11.59
C TRP A 378 -8.41 19.85 13.02
N ALA A 379 -7.66 20.93 13.30
CA ALA A 379 -7.13 21.20 14.64
C ALA A 379 -8.27 21.38 15.66
N TYR A 380 -9.31 22.14 15.32
CA TYR A 380 -10.49 22.31 16.17
C TYR A 380 -11.28 21.01 16.38
N LEU A 381 -11.47 20.21 15.31
CA LEU A 381 -12.18 18.94 15.42
C LEU A 381 -11.39 17.90 16.23
N LYS A 382 -10.05 17.92 16.17
CA LYS A 382 -9.20 17.11 17.07
C LYS A 382 -9.34 17.56 18.52
N GLU A 383 -9.34 18.85 18.79
CA GLU A 383 -9.56 19.40 20.14
C GLU A 383 -10.92 18.95 20.72
N TYR A 384 -11.97 18.98 19.88
CA TYR A 384 -13.30 18.46 20.22
C TYR A 384 -13.29 16.95 20.50
N GLY A 385 -12.75 16.17 19.58
CA GLY A 385 -12.76 14.70 19.61
C GLY A 385 -11.97 14.12 20.77
N PHE A 386 -10.86 14.75 21.16
CA PHE A 386 -10.07 14.34 22.32
C PHE A 386 -10.59 14.90 23.65
N GLY A 387 -11.67 15.68 23.64
CA GLY A 387 -12.25 16.27 24.85
C GLY A 387 -11.32 17.26 25.56
N LEU A 388 -10.39 17.87 24.80
CA LEU A 388 -9.40 18.79 25.35
C LEU A 388 -9.93 20.23 25.48
N SER A 389 -11.04 20.52 24.81
CA SER A 389 -11.66 21.84 24.86
C SER A 389 -12.47 22.05 26.14
N LYS A 390 -12.30 23.21 26.77
CA LYS A 390 -13.19 23.67 27.85
C LYS A 390 -14.58 24.02 27.33
N ASN A 391 -14.70 24.37 26.05
CA ASN A 391 -15.95 24.72 25.41
C ASN A 391 -16.11 23.91 24.11
N ARG A 392 -16.58 22.68 24.28
CA ARG A 392 -16.66 21.68 23.21
C ARG A 392 -17.53 22.16 22.03
N ASP A 393 -18.67 22.76 22.29
CA ASP A 393 -19.59 23.17 21.22
C ASP A 393 -18.96 24.24 20.33
N THR A 394 -18.26 25.21 20.91
CA THR A 394 -17.52 26.22 20.13
C THR A 394 -16.39 25.61 19.30
N ALA A 395 -15.67 24.61 19.81
CA ALA A 395 -14.65 23.92 19.02
C ALA A 395 -15.25 23.19 17.81
N LEU A 396 -16.42 22.55 17.98
CA LEU A 396 -17.12 21.90 16.88
C LEU A 396 -17.62 22.91 15.83
N GLU A 397 -18.22 24.02 16.27
CA GLU A 397 -18.69 25.10 15.39
C GLU A 397 -17.54 25.72 14.59
N ASN A 398 -16.44 26.08 15.25
CA ASN A 398 -15.24 26.61 14.60
C ASN A 398 -14.66 25.61 13.59
N GLY A 399 -14.61 24.33 13.95
CA GLY A 399 -14.15 23.26 13.08
C GLY A 399 -15.02 23.13 11.82
N PHE A 400 -16.34 23.17 11.98
CA PHE A 400 -17.29 23.11 10.86
C PHE A 400 -17.20 24.34 9.95
N ASP A 401 -17.12 25.54 10.52
CA ASP A 401 -17.04 26.78 9.75
C ASP A 401 -15.72 26.87 8.96
N ALA A 402 -14.60 26.49 9.56
CA ALA A 402 -13.31 26.41 8.89
C ALA A 402 -13.32 25.36 7.76
N ALA A 403 -13.89 24.17 7.99
CA ALA A 403 -14.03 23.14 6.96
C ALA A 403 -14.90 23.60 5.78
N ARG A 404 -16.03 24.28 6.06
CA ARG A 404 -16.90 24.87 5.04
C ARG A 404 -16.17 25.94 4.22
N LYS A 405 -15.40 26.81 4.89
CA LYS A 405 -14.59 27.84 4.23
C LYS A 405 -13.52 27.19 3.35
N ALA A 406 -12.83 26.16 3.83
CA ALA A 406 -11.86 25.40 3.07
C ALA A 406 -12.46 24.83 1.78
N LEU A 407 -13.62 24.18 1.84
CA LEU A 407 -14.31 23.65 0.65
C LEU A 407 -14.77 24.74 -0.31
N SER A 408 -15.11 25.94 0.18
CA SER A 408 -15.46 27.06 -0.69
C SER A 408 -14.28 27.55 -1.53
N LEU A 409 -13.06 27.46 -0.98
CA LEU A 409 -11.81 27.89 -1.61
C LEU A 409 -11.17 26.76 -2.44
N SER A 410 -11.22 25.53 -1.94
CA SER A 410 -10.49 24.37 -2.48
C SER A 410 -11.42 23.16 -2.64
N LYS A 411 -12.41 23.27 -3.54
CA LYS A 411 -13.38 22.20 -3.88
C LYS A 411 -12.79 20.86 -4.34
N LYS A 412 -11.49 20.83 -4.64
CA LYS A 412 -10.77 19.64 -5.11
C LYS A 412 -9.73 19.17 -4.11
N SER A 413 -9.78 19.64 -2.86
CA SER A 413 -8.90 19.18 -1.78
C SER A 413 -9.48 17.93 -1.13
N PRO A 414 -8.84 16.75 -1.26
CA PRO A 414 -9.27 15.56 -0.53
C PRO A 414 -9.28 15.79 0.99
N PHE A 415 -8.33 16.58 1.49
CA PHE A 415 -8.20 16.88 2.91
C PHE A 415 -9.36 17.74 3.40
N ALA A 416 -9.76 18.80 2.68
CA ALA A 416 -10.92 19.61 3.04
C ALA A 416 -12.21 18.78 3.11
N HIS A 417 -12.43 17.87 2.15
CA HIS A 417 -13.56 16.93 2.16
C HIS A 417 -13.51 15.98 3.38
N TYR A 418 -12.34 15.44 3.72
CA TYR A 418 -12.17 14.61 4.92
C TYR A 418 -12.48 15.37 6.22
N VAL A 419 -12.00 16.61 6.34
CA VAL A 419 -12.27 17.46 7.51
C VAL A 419 -13.76 17.77 7.62
N MET A 420 -14.42 18.13 6.52
CA MET A 420 -15.87 18.34 6.48
C MET A 420 -16.64 17.08 6.88
N SER A 421 -16.22 15.91 6.36
CA SER A 421 -16.84 14.63 6.73
C SER A 421 -16.78 14.37 8.24
N THR A 422 -15.68 14.76 8.89
CA THR A 422 -15.49 14.60 10.33
C THR A 422 -16.40 15.55 11.10
N ALA A 423 -16.54 16.80 10.64
CA ALA A 423 -17.48 17.74 11.24
C ALA A 423 -18.93 17.22 11.16
N TYR A 424 -19.32 16.62 10.02
CA TYR A 424 -20.63 15.98 9.87
C TYR A 424 -20.86 14.82 10.85
N VAL A 425 -19.84 13.97 11.10
CA VAL A 425 -19.96 12.92 12.13
C VAL A 425 -20.28 13.50 13.48
N TRP A 426 -19.53 14.51 13.92
CA TRP A 426 -19.72 15.11 15.24
C TRP A 426 -21.05 15.85 15.39
N ARG A 427 -21.66 16.24 14.27
CA ARG A 427 -23.01 16.81 14.21
C ARG A 427 -24.12 15.76 14.05
N GLY A 428 -23.79 14.47 13.96
CA GLY A 428 -24.76 13.39 13.76
C GLY A 428 -25.25 13.22 12.31
N GLU A 429 -24.65 13.91 11.36
CA GLU A 429 -25.05 13.96 9.95
C GLU A 429 -24.35 12.83 9.16
N LYS A 430 -24.65 11.56 9.50
CA LYS A 430 -23.93 10.35 9.02
C LYS A 430 -23.88 10.21 7.49
N GLU A 431 -24.99 10.47 6.78
CA GLU A 431 -25.05 10.35 5.31
C GLU A 431 -24.20 11.41 4.60
N LEU A 432 -24.28 12.67 5.05
CA LEU A 432 -23.46 13.75 4.51
C LEU A 432 -21.97 13.45 4.72
N SER A 433 -21.64 12.88 5.87
CA SER A 433 -20.28 12.42 6.16
C SER A 433 -19.77 11.37 5.17
N LEU A 434 -20.58 10.36 4.82
CA LEU A 434 -20.20 9.34 3.83
C LEU A 434 -20.01 9.96 2.44
N ASN A 435 -20.91 10.85 2.01
CA ASN A 435 -20.81 11.54 0.73
C ASN A 435 -19.49 12.31 0.61
N GLU A 436 -19.11 13.08 1.63
CA GLU A 436 -17.84 13.84 1.63
C GLU A 436 -16.62 12.91 1.54
N LEU A 437 -16.65 11.76 2.20
CA LEU A 437 -15.56 10.77 2.09
C LEU A 437 -15.46 10.15 0.70
N GLU A 438 -16.58 9.83 0.07
CA GLU A 438 -16.59 9.34 -1.33
C GLU A 438 -16.01 10.39 -2.28
N HIS A 439 -16.27 11.67 -2.04
CA HIS A 439 -15.65 12.75 -2.81
C HIS A 439 -14.13 12.79 -2.56
N ALA A 440 -13.69 12.72 -1.30
CA ALA A 440 -12.27 12.68 -0.96
C ALA A 440 -11.54 11.49 -1.63
N ILE A 441 -12.14 10.30 -1.62
CA ILE A 441 -11.58 9.09 -2.23
C ILE A 441 -11.57 9.18 -3.76
N ARG A 442 -12.61 9.77 -4.38
CA ARG A 442 -12.61 10.01 -5.83
C ARG A 442 -11.53 11.00 -6.26
N LEU A 443 -11.24 12.01 -5.43
CA LEU A 443 -10.17 12.97 -5.71
C LEU A 443 -8.78 12.35 -5.49
N ASN A 444 -8.61 11.52 -4.46
CA ASN A 444 -7.39 10.77 -4.23
C ASN A 444 -7.71 9.35 -3.72
N PRO A 445 -7.64 8.33 -4.60
CA PRO A 445 -7.90 6.93 -4.26
C PRO A 445 -6.93 6.34 -3.22
N TYR A 446 -5.82 7.02 -2.93
CA TYR A 446 -4.81 6.59 -1.97
C TYR A 446 -4.88 7.36 -0.65
N PHE A 447 -5.87 8.24 -0.47
CA PHE A 447 -5.95 9.05 0.74
C PHE A 447 -6.36 8.22 1.97
N THR A 448 -5.35 7.75 2.72
CA THR A 448 -5.51 6.79 3.83
C THR A 448 -6.59 7.21 4.83
N ARG A 449 -6.56 8.45 5.33
CA ARG A 449 -7.51 8.90 6.34
C ARG A 449 -8.96 8.84 5.86
N ALA A 450 -9.22 9.26 4.63
CA ALA A 450 -10.56 9.19 4.05
C ALA A 450 -11.02 7.75 3.83
N ARG A 451 -10.15 6.88 3.29
CA ARG A 451 -10.48 5.45 3.12
C ARG A 451 -10.80 4.76 4.44
N VAL A 452 -9.96 4.93 5.45
CA VAL A 452 -10.19 4.32 6.76
C VAL A 452 -11.50 4.83 7.38
N ALA A 453 -11.74 6.14 7.32
CA ALA A 453 -12.99 6.71 7.81
C ALA A 453 -14.22 6.21 7.04
N TYR A 454 -14.11 6.01 5.73
CA TYR A 454 -15.19 5.51 4.87
C TYR A 454 -15.59 4.10 5.22
N HIS A 455 -14.62 3.18 5.21
CA HIS A 455 -14.89 1.77 5.50
C HIS A 455 -15.36 1.56 6.94
N ASN A 456 -14.81 2.31 7.92
CA ASN A 456 -15.32 2.28 9.29
C ASN A 456 -16.79 2.76 9.38
N ARG A 457 -17.14 3.87 8.72
CA ARG A 457 -18.52 4.40 8.75
C ARG A 457 -19.50 3.50 7.99
N LYS A 458 -19.07 2.92 6.87
CA LYS A 458 -19.89 2.01 6.06
C LYS A 458 -20.21 0.72 6.84
N GLU A 459 -19.23 0.16 7.53
CA GLU A 459 -19.42 -1.02 8.39
C GLU A 459 -20.33 -0.75 9.59
N LEU A 460 -20.19 0.43 10.22
CA LEU A 460 -21.11 0.84 11.28
C LEU A 460 -22.56 0.89 10.78
N ALA A 461 -22.77 1.37 9.55
CA ALA A 461 -24.09 1.50 8.94
C ALA A 461 -24.67 0.17 8.40
N ASP A 462 -23.81 -0.76 7.97
CA ASP A 462 -24.21 -2.02 7.35
C ASP A 462 -23.34 -3.20 7.85
N PRO A 463 -23.91 -4.11 8.67
CA PRO A 463 -23.20 -5.29 9.19
C PRO A 463 -22.57 -6.17 8.11
N SER A 464 -23.17 -6.24 6.90
CA SER A 464 -22.69 -7.11 5.82
C SER A 464 -21.34 -6.68 5.26
N GLN A 465 -20.92 -5.43 5.55
CA GLN A 465 -19.68 -4.83 5.06
C GLN A 465 -18.49 -5.07 5.99
N GLY A 466 -18.68 -5.78 7.12
CA GLY A 466 -17.69 -5.95 8.19
C GLY A 466 -16.30 -6.35 7.72
N LEU A 467 -16.11 -7.60 7.34
CA LEU A 467 -14.79 -8.16 7.02
C LEU A 467 -14.14 -7.47 5.80
N GLU A 468 -14.93 -7.07 4.79
CA GLU A 468 -14.46 -6.29 3.65
C GLU A 468 -13.89 -4.93 4.10
N ALA A 469 -14.59 -4.24 5.01
CA ALA A 469 -14.13 -2.98 5.56
C ALA A 469 -12.83 -3.13 6.36
N ALA A 470 -12.68 -4.20 7.15
CA ALA A 470 -11.42 -4.47 7.88
C ALA A 470 -10.24 -4.63 6.91
N GLU A 471 -10.44 -5.37 5.82
CA GLU A 471 -9.41 -5.59 4.79
C GLU A 471 -9.05 -4.29 4.05
N GLU A 472 -10.04 -3.47 3.68
CA GLU A 472 -9.78 -2.18 3.04
C GLU A 472 -9.11 -1.17 3.97
N ILE A 473 -9.47 -1.16 5.26
CA ILE A 473 -8.76 -0.38 6.29
C ILE A 473 -7.30 -0.84 6.37
N ARG A 474 -7.03 -2.15 6.39
CA ARG A 474 -5.65 -2.69 6.42
C ARG A 474 -4.84 -2.24 5.22
N LYS A 475 -5.39 -2.34 4.00
CA LYS A 475 -4.75 -1.85 2.77
C LYS A 475 -4.48 -0.34 2.83
N ALA A 476 -5.41 0.45 3.36
CA ALA A 476 -5.22 1.89 3.50
C ALA A 476 -4.10 2.23 4.49
N LEU A 477 -4.01 1.50 5.62
CA LEU A 477 -2.97 1.68 6.64
C LEU A 477 -1.58 1.29 6.15
N ALA A 478 -1.46 0.40 5.17
CA ALA A 478 -0.17 0.09 4.55
C ALA A 478 0.48 1.33 3.91
N LEU A 479 -0.30 2.34 3.51
CA LEU A 479 0.19 3.63 2.99
C LEU A 479 0.49 4.67 4.08
N SER A 480 0.17 4.39 5.35
CA SER A 480 0.58 5.19 6.49
C SER A 480 0.92 4.28 7.69
N PRO A 481 2.00 3.48 7.60
CA PRO A 481 2.32 2.45 8.59
C PRO A 481 2.58 2.99 10.00
N ARG A 482 2.85 4.29 10.13
CA ARG A 482 3.08 5.00 11.39
C ARG A 482 2.15 6.20 11.58
N GLU A 483 0.94 6.15 11.03
CA GLU A 483 -0.09 7.16 11.28
C GLU A 483 -0.28 7.41 12.80
N PRO A 484 -0.27 8.68 13.28
CA PRO A 484 -0.33 8.97 14.72
C PRO A 484 -1.60 8.45 15.39
N ASP A 485 -2.71 8.42 14.64
CA ASP A 485 -4.02 7.99 15.10
C ASP A 485 -4.28 6.48 14.84
N ARG A 486 -3.25 5.71 14.41
CA ARG A 486 -3.40 4.29 14.03
C ARG A 486 -3.95 3.37 15.12
N ALA A 487 -3.78 3.71 16.40
CA ALA A 487 -4.37 2.95 17.49
C ALA A 487 -5.90 2.88 17.39
N PHE A 488 -6.55 3.96 16.95
CA PHE A 488 -8.00 3.99 16.73
C PHE A 488 -8.41 3.15 15.52
N TYR A 489 -7.56 3.06 14.51
CA TYR A 489 -7.80 2.27 13.30
C TYR A 489 -7.60 0.77 13.56
N PHE A 490 -6.56 0.39 14.31
CA PHE A 490 -6.37 -0.97 14.80
C PHE A 490 -7.54 -1.41 15.67
N TRP A 491 -8.06 -0.54 16.54
CA TRP A 491 -9.29 -0.85 17.25
C TRP A 491 -10.48 -1.05 16.31
N SER A 492 -10.61 -0.25 15.26
CA SER A 492 -11.72 -0.42 14.29
C SER A 492 -11.67 -1.80 13.66
N ILE A 493 -10.48 -2.28 13.26
CA ILE A 493 -10.27 -3.64 12.76
C ILE A 493 -10.59 -4.69 13.84
N ALA A 494 -10.11 -4.50 15.07
CA ALA A 494 -10.36 -5.41 16.19
C ALA A 494 -11.85 -5.57 16.48
N ARG A 495 -12.60 -4.47 16.53
CA ARG A 495 -14.05 -4.44 16.76
C ARG A 495 -14.78 -5.23 15.68
N ILE A 496 -14.44 -4.99 14.41
CA ILE A 496 -15.04 -5.69 13.26
C ILE A 496 -14.82 -7.20 13.36
N ASN A 497 -13.57 -7.63 13.60
CA ASN A 497 -13.25 -9.06 13.73
C ASN A 497 -13.98 -9.70 14.92
N LEU A 498 -14.09 -8.97 16.04
CA LEU A 498 -14.79 -9.49 17.20
C LEU A 498 -16.27 -9.75 16.94
N VAL A 499 -16.95 -8.79 16.29
CA VAL A 499 -18.36 -8.93 15.90
C VAL A 499 -18.55 -10.04 14.86
N ALA A 500 -17.56 -10.26 14.00
CA ALA A 500 -17.55 -11.37 13.05
C ALA A 500 -17.27 -12.74 13.70
N GLY A 501 -16.94 -12.79 14.99
CA GLY A 501 -16.62 -14.02 15.72
C GLY A 501 -15.13 -14.41 15.73
N GLU A 502 -14.28 -13.62 15.08
CA GLU A 502 -12.83 -13.84 14.97
C GLU A 502 -12.08 -13.23 16.17
N ALA A 503 -12.36 -13.74 17.37
CA ALA A 503 -11.89 -13.15 18.63
C ALA A 503 -10.36 -13.18 18.81
N PHE A 504 -9.66 -14.15 18.19
CA PHE A 504 -8.18 -14.19 18.20
C PHE A 504 -7.57 -13.05 17.39
N ASP A 505 -8.06 -12.84 16.17
CA ASP A 505 -7.60 -11.74 15.32
C ASP A 505 -7.97 -10.38 15.95
N ALA A 506 -9.16 -10.30 16.55
CA ALA A 506 -9.56 -9.12 17.30
C ALA A 506 -8.56 -8.77 18.42
N LEU A 507 -8.10 -9.78 19.17
CA LEU A 507 -7.11 -9.57 20.23
C LEU A 507 -5.75 -9.13 19.66
N ASP A 508 -5.27 -9.72 18.56
CA ASP A 508 -4.00 -9.29 17.94
C ASP A 508 -4.04 -7.81 17.53
N TRP A 509 -5.13 -7.37 16.90
CA TRP A 509 -5.31 -5.97 16.55
C TRP A 509 -5.46 -5.06 17.77
N ALA A 510 -6.15 -5.50 18.81
CA ALA A 510 -6.26 -4.76 20.07
C ALA A 510 -4.91 -4.64 20.80
N ASP A 511 -4.08 -5.68 20.75
CA ASP A 511 -2.71 -5.67 21.28
C ASP A 511 -1.86 -4.63 20.53
N ARG A 512 -1.92 -4.58 19.20
CA ARG A 512 -1.25 -3.54 18.38
C ARG A 512 -1.72 -2.12 18.73
N ALA A 513 -3.02 -1.95 19.01
CA ALA A 513 -3.58 -0.67 19.44
C ALA A 513 -2.99 -0.21 20.78
N VAL A 514 -2.94 -1.11 21.78
CA VAL A 514 -2.33 -0.84 23.09
C VAL A 514 -0.83 -0.62 22.97
N SER A 515 -0.09 -1.39 22.16
CA SER A 515 1.34 -1.15 21.94
C SER A 515 1.63 0.22 21.32
N THR A 516 0.69 0.77 20.54
CA THR A 516 0.82 2.12 19.98
C THR A 516 0.53 3.21 21.00
N ARG A 517 -0.44 3.00 21.92
CA ARG A 517 -0.81 3.96 22.97
C ARG A 517 -0.98 3.24 24.32
N PRO A 518 0.11 2.84 24.99
CA PRO A 518 0.04 1.98 26.18
C PRO A 518 -0.54 2.68 27.41
N THR A 519 -0.55 4.02 27.43
CA THR A 519 -1.09 4.85 28.50
C THR A 519 -2.51 5.35 28.23
N ASP A 520 -3.14 4.94 27.12
CA ASP A 520 -4.51 5.32 26.78
C ASP A 520 -5.51 4.32 27.35
N ALA A 521 -6.23 4.73 28.39
CA ALA A 521 -7.23 3.89 29.07
C ALA A 521 -8.27 3.31 28.10
N ASN A 522 -8.64 4.03 27.03
CA ASN A 522 -9.60 3.52 26.05
C ASN A 522 -9.06 2.29 25.31
N MET A 523 -7.77 2.28 24.95
CA MET A 523 -7.15 1.15 24.26
C MET A 523 -7.04 -0.07 25.17
N VAL A 524 -6.69 0.15 26.45
CA VAL A 524 -6.61 -0.92 27.44
C VAL A 524 -7.99 -1.54 27.72
N PHE A 525 -9.04 -0.72 27.84
CA PHE A 525 -10.41 -1.21 27.97
C PHE A 525 -10.86 -2.05 26.77
N ARG A 526 -10.59 -1.57 25.56
CA ARG A 526 -10.88 -2.25 24.30
C ARG A 526 -10.17 -3.59 24.15
N ARG A 527 -8.95 -3.70 24.69
CA ARG A 527 -8.24 -4.97 24.82
C ARG A 527 -8.92 -5.90 25.83
N ALA A 528 -9.41 -5.38 26.96
CA ALA A 528 -10.14 -6.17 27.95
C ALA A 528 -11.39 -6.82 27.37
N ILE A 529 -12.10 -6.10 26.49
CA ILE A 529 -13.23 -6.66 25.71
C ILE A 529 -12.81 -7.92 24.95
N CYS A 530 -11.73 -7.87 24.16
CA CYS A 530 -11.27 -8.98 23.34
C CYS A 530 -10.78 -10.16 24.20
N LEU A 531 -10.08 -9.88 25.31
CA LEU A 531 -9.62 -10.91 26.26
C LEU A 531 -10.79 -11.66 26.89
N ALA A 532 -11.84 -10.94 27.28
CA ALA A 532 -13.02 -11.54 27.90
C ALA A 532 -13.82 -12.40 26.91
N ALA A 533 -13.86 -12.01 25.64
CA ALA A 533 -14.48 -12.81 24.58
C ALA A 533 -13.77 -14.17 24.37
N LEU A 534 -12.45 -14.22 24.61
CA LEU A 534 -11.63 -15.44 24.60
C LEU A 534 -11.57 -16.17 25.95
N ASP A 535 -12.43 -15.81 26.90
CA ASP A 535 -12.47 -16.39 28.26
C ASP A 535 -11.15 -16.27 29.05
N ARG A 536 -10.30 -15.29 28.70
CA ARG A 536 -9.09 -14.94 29.46
C ARG A 536 -9.41 -13.98 30.61
N VAL A 537 -10.23 -14.45 31.54
CA VAL A 537 -10.87 -13.64 32.59
C VAL A 537 -9.85 -12.89 33.47
N ASP A 538 -8.79 -13.58 33.91
CA ASP A 538 -7.76 -12.96 34.77
C ASP A 538 -7.02 -11.81 34.06
N ASP A 539 -6.75 -11.96 32.76
CA ASP A 539 -6.07 -10.94 31.97
C ASP A 539 -7.00 -9.77 31.64
N ALA A 540 -8.28 -10.05 31.36
CA ALA A 540 -9.30 -9.03 31.16
C ALA A 540 -9.48 -8.20 32.44
N SER A 541 -9.58 -8.85 33.61
CA SER A 541 -9.69 -8.18 34.90
C SER A 541 -8.49 -7.28 35.19
N LYS A 542 -7.26 -7.77 34.96
CA LYS A 542 -6.04 -6.94 35.09
C LYS A 542 -6.07 -5.73 34.16
N ALA A 543 -6.49 -5.90 32.91
CA ALA A 543 -6.61 -4.81 31.95
C ALA A 543 -7.64 -3.75 32.41
N LEU A 544 -8.78 -4.16 32.95
CA LEU A 544 -9.76 -3.22 33.53
C LEU A 544 -9.19 -2.45 34.73
N VAL A 545 -8.42 -3.10 35.61
CA VAL A 545 -7.71 -2.42 36.71
C VAL A 545 -6.72 -1.39 36.17
N THR A 546 -5.92 -1.73 35.17
CA THR A 546 -5.01 -0.79 34.52
C THR A 546 -5.75 0.37 33.85
N CYS A 547 -6.88 0.10 33.19
CA CYS A 547 -7.74 1.12 32.61
C CYS A 547 -8.19 2.15 33.67
N GLU A 548 -8.65 1.67 34.82
CA GLU A 548 -9.11 2.51 35.93
C GLU A 548 -7.96 3.30 36.58
N GLN A 549 -6.76 2.72 36.66
CA GLN A 549 -5.55 3.41 37.15
C GLN A 549 -5.11 4.55 36.21
N LEU A 550 -5.17 4.32 34.90
CA LEU A 550 -4.82 5.33 33.89
C LEU A 550 -5.85 6.46 33.83
N SER A 551 -7.13 6.15 34.01
CA SER A 551 -8.23 7.12 34.00
C SER A 551 -9.33 6.66 34.96
N PRO A 552 -9.38 7.21 36.19
CA PRO A 552 -10.42 6.86 37.15
C PRO A 552 -11.84 7.15 36.61
N GLY A 553 -12.77 6.23 36.84
CA GLY A 553 -14.14 6.22 36.32
C GLY A 553 -14.26 5.81 34.85
N SER A 554 -13.17 5.44 34.18
CA SER A 554 -13.18 5.12 32.75
C SER A 554 -13.93 3.84 32.44
N VAL A 555 -13.83 2.79 33.27
CA VAL A 555 -14.53 1.53 33.04
C VAL A 555 -16.04 1.76 32.98
N ALA A 556 -16.60 2.43 33.99
CA ALA A 556 -18.04 2.74 34.04
C ALA A 556 -18.50 3.64 32.88
N ARG A 557 -17.66 4.59 32.45
CA ARG A 557 -17.96 5.47 31.31
C ARG A 557 -17.92 4.70 29.98
N LEU A 558 -16.94 3.83 29.79
CA LEU A 558 -16.72 3.11 28.53
C LEU A 558 -17.65 1.92 28.35
N SER A 559 -18.15 1.30 29.43
CA SER A 559 -19.19 0.26 29.36
C SER A 559 -20.54 0.77 28.83
N LYS A 560 -20.75 2.09 28.79
CA LYS A 560 -21.96 2.72 28.22
C LYS A 560 -21.86 3.02 26.73
N TRP A 561 -20.71 2.76 26.12
CA TRP A 561 -20.48 3.07 24.71
C TRP A 561 -21.19 2.04 23.81
N CYS A 562 -22.05 2.52 22.91
CA CYS A 562 -22.80 1.72 21.94
C CYS A 562 -22.47 2.22 20.52
N PRO A 563 -21.37 1.75 19.90
CA PRO A 563 -21.00 2.17 18.54
C PRO A 563 -22.00 1.75 17.45
N TYR A 564 -22.71 0.64 17.63
CA TYR A 564 -23.57 0.07 16.59
C TYR A 564 -25.04 0.47 16.75
N GLU A 565 -25.48 0.70 17.99
CA GLU A 565 -26.89 0.99 18.33
C GLU A 565 -27.83 -0.18 17.95
N ASP A 566 -27.28 -1.40 17.89
CA ASP A 566 -27.97 -2.66 17.56
C ASP A 566 -27.36 -3.87 18.30
N GLU A 567 -27.79 -5.10 17.96
CA GLU A 567 -27.38 -6.36 18.59
C GLU A 567 -25.86 -6.62 18.58
N ARG A 568 -25.11 -5.97 17.70
CA ARG A 568 -23.64 -6.09 17.67
C ARG A 568 -22.99 -5.50 18.91
N ASP A 569 -23.63 -4.53 19.58
CA ASP A 569 -23.14 -3.99 20.86
C ASP A 569 -23.25 -5.02 21.99
N ASP A 570 -24.20 -5.94 21.92
CA ASP A 570 -24.30 -7.04 22.89
C ASP A 570 -23.18 -8.06 22.63
N ILE A 571 -22.91 -8.39 21.37
CA ILE A 571 -21.79 -9.27 20.99
C ILE A 571 -20.46 -8.69 21.49
N LEU A 572 -20.22 -7.41 21.22
CA LEU A 572 -19.00 -6.70 21.57
C LEU A 572 -18.70 -6.79 23.07
N PHE A 573 -19.69 -6.71 23.95
CA PHE A 573 -19.47 -6.71 25.41
C PHE A 573 -19.84 -8.04 26.10
N SER A 574 -20.33 -9.03 25.35
CA SER A 574 -20.84 -10.31 25.85
C SER A 574 -19.88 -11.00 26.81
N GLY A 575 -18.58 -11.05 26.49
CA GLY A 575 -17.56 -11.67 27.33
C GLY A 575 -17.41 -10.97 28.70
N LEU A 576 -17.41 -9.64 28.73
CA LEU A 576 -17.28 -8.88 29.98
C LEU A 576 -18.51 -9.04 30.87
N VAL A 577 -19.71 -9.03 30.29
CA VAL A 577 -20.97 -9.23 31.02
C VAL A 577 -21.10 -10.66 31.53
N ARG A 578 -20.82 -11.66 30.67
CA ARG A 578 -20.87 -13.09 31.01
C ARG A 578 -20.01 -13.44 32.22
N HIS A 579 -18.85 -12.80 32.34
CA HIS A 579 -17.91 -13.01 33.45
C HIS A 579 -18.11 -12.06 34.63
N GLY A 580 -19.17 -11.25 34.63
CA GLY A 580 -19.49 -10.32 35.72
C GLY A 580 -18.44 -9.22 35.93
N LEU A 581 -17.66 -8.90 34.89
CA LEU A 581 -16.60 -7.88 34.95
C LEU A 581 -17.15 -6.46 34.79
N ILE A 582 -18.32 -6.31 34.16
CA ILE A 582 -19.08 -5.06 34.04
C ILE A 582 -20.58 -5.33 34.18
N ASP A 583 -21.34 -4.27 34.47
CA ASP A 583 -22.79 -4.25 34.39
C ASP A 583 -23.24 -3.29 33.27
N ARG A 584 -24.24 -3.69 32.48
CA ARG A 584 -24.80 -2.92 31.36
C ARG A 584 -26.32 -2.73 31.47
N SER A 585 -26.90 -2.91 32.66
CA SER A 585 -28.34 -2.69 32.95
C SER A 585 -28.87 -1.34 32.46
#